data_AF-A0A923SZ28-F1
#
_entry.id   AF-A0A923SZ28-F1
#
_cell.length_a   1.000
_cell.length_b   1.000
_cell.length_c   1.000
_cell.angle_alpha   90.00
_cell.angle_beta   90.00
_cell.angle_gamma   90.00
#
_symmetry.space_group_name_H-M   'P 1'
#
loop_
_entity.id
_entity.type
_entity.pdbx_description
1 polymer ?
#
loop_
_entity_poly.entity_id
_entity_poly.type
_entity_poly.pdbx_seq_one_letter_code
_entity_poly.pdbx_strand_id
1 'polypeptide(L)'
;MILATVPLPAGSADAGAAPTPRAVLALPDCQRSTLRNALDNLPAAGGVIELPAQDCDWGSQTISVNLNGRNLWLRGAGSQGATRTVLRRSNPAHASQALTLTCSGNEQVEVSDLAFEGAMLADSGGTDGTRLEGALKLDGGCQEFKLHDLSFDRFSKSGIEIRGADSRGVIYDSRFTNNYNTRSPGNGEGYGVVVYENSGSAVPRAPLALGSGQAVFIEDNYFKANRHSIASNSNSRYVVRHNDIIQVRTTRGTAAVDAHGRGAYPPGSRSWEIYNNYFYYDAADPAYPGSDWAATGIGIRGGDGVVFGNLLDGSNRPGNNLTIRNVMSLTSESSCSAAAGTEHETVQAHLWGNSWQAGSAGGELDDQGNPIIVRVYPSACNSRFREGHEYHLLDAQPDWYTSFPYPHYLRLEGDAIFADGFEE
;
A
#
# COMPACT_ATOMS: atom_id res chain seq x y z
N MET A 1 9.00 -21.08 -29.93
CA MET A 1 8.94 -21.63 -28.56
C MET A 1 7.47 -21.62 -28.18
N ILE A 2 6.91 -22.78 -27.88
CA ILE A 2 5.45 -23.00 -27.78
C ILE A 2 4.89 -22.18 -26.62
N LEU A 3 3.93 -21.29 -26.93
CA LEU A 3 3.14 -20.50 -25.99
C LEU A 3 2.42 -21.43 -25.02
N ALA A 4 2.81 -21.40 -23.74
CA ALA A 4 1.98 -21.90 -22.67
C ALA A 4 1.07 -20.74 -22.22
N THR A 5 -0.15 -20.69 -22.75
CA THR A 5 -1.25 -20.01 -22.09
C THR A 5 -1.42 -20.65 -20.71
N VAL A 6 -1.03 -19.96 -19.65
CA VAL A 6 -1.39 -20.37 -18.29
C VAL A 6 -2.91 -20.21 -18.21
N PRO A 7 -3.69 -21.30 -18.04
CA PRO A 7 -5.12 -21.16 -17.83
C PRO A 7 -5.30 -20.40 -16.51
N LEU A 8 -6.21 -19.43 -16.50
CA LEU A 8 -6.87 -19.06 -15.24
C LEU A 8 -7.31 -20.37 -14.58
N PRO A 9 -7.14 -20.57 -13.26
CA PRO A 9 -7.83 -21.66 -12.60
C PRO A 9 -9.31 -21.45 -12.93
N ALA A 10 -9.85 -22.35 -13.76
CA ALA A 10 -11.27 -22.47 -13.95
C ALA A 10 -11.79 -22.88 -12.58
N GLY A 11 -12.18 -21.90 -11.76
CA GLY A 11 -13.19 -22.13 -10.76
C GLY A 11 -14.34 -22.75 -11.54
N SER A 12 -14.59 -24.03 -11.29
CA SER A 12 -15.78 -24.69 -11.78
C SER A 12 -16.94 -23.79 -11.37
N ALA A 13 -17.55 -23.10 -12.33
CA ALA A 13 -18.85 -22.51 -12.16
C ALA A 13 -19.82 -23.69 -12.01
N ASP A 14 -19.85 -24.23 -10.79
CA ASP A 14 -20.87 -25.18 -10.40
C ASP A 14 -22.17 -24.37 -10.38
N ALA A 15 -23.09 -24.77 -11.24
CA ALA A 15 -24.37 -24.13 -11.37
C ALA A 15 -25.17 -24.38 -10.07
N GLY A 16 -25.20 -23.36 -9.21
CA GLY A 16 -26.36 -23.05 -8.37
C GLY A 16 -26.61 -23.98 -7.19
N ALA A 17 -25.72 -23.96 -6.19
CA ALA A 17 -26.21 -23.87 -4.83
C ALA A 17 -26.37 -22.37 -4.51
N ALA A 18 -27.57 -21.93 -4.12
CA ALA A 18 -27.73 -20.60 -3.56
C ALA A 18 -26.75 -20.47 -2.38
N PRO A 19 -25.98 -19.36 -2.28
CA PRO A 19 -25.06 -19.18 -1.17
C PRO A 19 -25.84 -19.36 0.14
N THR A 20 -25.37 -20.27 1.00
CA THR A 20 -25.95 -20.45 2.32
C THR A 20 -25.94 -19.09 3.02
N PRO A 21 -27.09 -18.58 3.52
CA PRO A 21 -27.14 -17.29 4.19
C PRO A 21 -26.09 -17.26 5.31
N ARG A 22 -25.15 -16.31 5.23
CA ARG A 22 -24.11 -16.16 6.23
C ARG A 22 -24.73 -15.63 7.52
N ALA A 23 -24.22 -16.08 8.66
CA ALA A 23 -24.65 -15.54 9.94
C ALA A 23 -24.19 -14.08 10.06
N VAL A 24 -25.15 -13.16 10.13
CA VAL A 24 -24.91 -11.74 10.37
C VAL A 24 -25.06 -11.48 11.87
N LEU A 25 -24.02 -10.91 12.48
CA LEU A 25 -23.97 -10.50 13.86
C LEU A 25 -23.84 -8.97 13.93
N ALA A 26 -24.98 -8.30 14.07
CA ALA A 26 -25.01 -6.86 14.35
C ALA A 26 -24.62 -6.60 15.81
N LEU A 27 -23.56 -5.80 16.02
CA LEU A 27 -23.09 -5.44 17.34
C LEU A 27 -23.80 -4.18 17.87
N PRO A 28 -24.04 -4.08 19.19
CA PRO A 28 -24.69 -2.91 19.79
C PRO A 28 -23.78 -1.67 19.82
N ASP A 29 -22.47 -1.87 19.73
CA ASP A 29 -21.45 -0.83 19.74
C ASP A 29 -20.17 -1.29 19.02
N CYS A 30 -19.25 -0.36 18.78
CA CYS A 30 -17.91 -0.64 18.27
C CYS A 30 -16.84 -0.75 19.38
N GLN A 31 -17.24 -0.97 20.64
CA GLN A 31 -16.30 -1.03 21.74
C GLN A 31 -15.38 -2.23 21.59
N ARG A 32 -14.11 -2.06 21.98
CA ARG A 32 -13.07 -3.08 21.83
C ARG A 32 -13.48 -4.43 22.41
N SER A 33 -14.10 -4.44 23.59
CA SER A 33 -14.55 -5.68 24.24
C SER A 33 -15.66 -6.38 23.47
N THR A 34 -16.60 -5.63 22.91
CA THR A 34 -17.74 -6.16 22.15
C THR A 34 -17.26 -6.80 20.85
N LEU A 35 -16.44 -6.08 20.08
CA LEU A 35 -15.84 -6.62 18.86
C LEU A 35 -14.90 -7.79 19.15
N ARG A 36 -14.10 -7.72 20.22
CA ARG A 36 -13.23 -8.83 20.64
C ARG A 36 -14.04 -10.10 20.90
N ASN A 37 -15.13 -9.99 21.67
CA ASN A 37 -15.98 -11.12 21.99
C ASN A 37 -16.63 -11.70 20.72
N ALA A 38 -17.06 -10.86 19.78
CA ALA A 38 -17.63 -11.31 18.51
C ALA A 38 -16.60 -12.09 17.67
N LEU A 39 -15.37 -11.57 17.54
CA LEU A 39 -14.28 -12.22 16.81
C LEU A 39 -13.84 -13.55 17.45
N ASP A 40 -13.75 -13.62 18.77
CA ASP A 40 -13.41 -14.86 19.49
C ASP A 40 -14.45 -15.95 19.25
N ASN A 41 -15.74 -15.57 19.15
CA ASN A 41 -16.88 -16.47 18.96
C ASN A 41 -17.33 -16.61 17.49
N LEU A 42 -16.49 -16.22 16.53
CA LEU A 42 -16.80 -16.35 15.11
C LEU A 42 -17.11 -17.83 14.76
N PRO A 43 -18.22 -18.13 14.07
CA PRO A 43 -18.59 -19.51 13.71
C PRO A 43 -17.51 -20.19 12.88
N ALA A 44 -17.49 -21.52 12.91
CA ALA A 44 -16.53 -22.30 12.12
C ALA A 44 -16.64 -22.05 10.60
N ALA A 45 -17.84 -21.76 10.11
CA ALA A 45 -18.09 -21.39 8.71
C ALA A 45 -17.71 -19.93 8.38
N GLY A 46 -17.23 -19.16 9.36
CA GLY A 46 -17.09 -17.71 9.26
C GLY A 46 -18.38 -16.96 9.56
N GLY A 47 -18.35 -15.64 9.38
CA GLY A 47 -19.53 -14.80 9.63
C GLY A 47 -19.30 -13.32 9.34
N VAL A 48 -20.43 -12.62 9.23
CA VAL A 48 -20.47 -11.16 9.05
C VAL A 48 -20.65 -10.51 10.41
N ILE A 49 -19.78 -9.57 10.74
CA ILE A 49 -19.86 -8.73 11.93
C ILE A 49 -20.14 -7.30 11.47
N GLU A 50 -21.25 -6.73 11.92
CA GLU A 50 -21.61 -5.35 11.61
C GLU A 50 -21.43 -4.45 12.83
N LEU A 51 -20.71 -3.35 12.63
CA LEU A 51 -20.50 -2.31 13.63
C LEU A 51 -21.46 -1.14 13.37
N PRO A 52 -22.07 -0.57 14.42
CA PRO A 52 -22.96 0.57 14.26
C PRO A 52 -22.19 1.86 14.00
N ALA A 53 -22.90 2.88 13.53
CA ALA A 53 -22.41 4.26 13.41
C ALA A 53 -22.11 4.83 14.80
N GLN A 54 -20.87 4.69 15.24
CA GLN A 54 -20.41 5.10 16.55
C GLN A 54 -18.92 5.43 16.52
N ASP A 55 -18.50 6.15 17.55
CA ASP A 55 -17.11 6.52 17.75
C ASP A 55 -16.60 5.87 19.04
N CYS A 56 -15.74 4.85 18.89
CA CYS A 56 -15.24 4.03 19.98
C CYS A 56 -13.74 4.23 20.17
N ASP A 57 -13.38 4.88 21.28
CA ASP A 57 -11.98 5.02 21.70
C ASP A 57 -11.50 3.81 22.48
N TRP A 58 -10.58 3.06 21.89
CA TRP A 58 -9.94 1.90 22.48
C TRP A 58 -8.71 2.27 23.32
N GLY A 59 -8.32 3.54 23.36
CA GLY A 59 -7.16 4.02 24.12
C GLY A 59 -5.86 3.31 23.70
N SER A 60 -5.31 2.50 24.61
CA SER A 60 -4.11 1.68 24.38
C SER A 60 -4.38 0.26 23.90
N GLN A 61 -5.65 -0.16 23.87
CA GLN A 61 -6.04 -1.55 23.70
C GLN A 61 -6.03 -1.98 22.24
N THR A 62 -5.60 -3.23 22.01
CA THR A 62 -5.51 -3.86 20.69
C THR A 62 -6.45 -5.06 20.62
N ILE A 63 -6.76 -5.52 19.40
CA ILE A 63 -7.33 -6.84 19.14
C ILE A 63 -6.35 -7.59 18.23
N SER A 64 -5.95 -8.78 18.65
CA SER A 64 -5.22 -9.73 17.79
C SER A 64 -5.94 -11.08 17.83
N VAL A 65 -6.40 -11.54 16.67
CA VAL A 65 -7.18 -12.78 16.55
C VAL A 65 -6.58 -13.66 15.46
N ASN A 66 -6.52 -14.96 15.73
CA ASN A 66 -6.23 -15.96 14.71
C ASN A 66 -7.56 -16.48 14.15
N LEU A 67 -7.71 -16.38 12.83
CA LEU A 67 -8.91 -16.81 12.14
C LEU A 67 -9.05 -18.33 12.13
N ASN A 68 -7.94 -19.09 12.17
CA ASN A 68 -7.92 -20.55 12.24
C ASN A 68 -8.84 -21.20 11.17
N GLY A 69 -8.76 -20.76 9.93
CA GLY A 69 -9.57 -21.26 8.81
C GLY A 69 -10.96 -20.64 8.70
N ARG A 70 -11.33 -19.67 9.54
CA ARG A 70 -12.65 -19.01 9.50
C ARG A 70 -12.61 -17.76 8.63
N ASN A 71 -13.57 -17.66 7.71
CA ASN A 71 -13.76 -16.46 6.91
C ASN A 71 -14.36 -15.32 7.77
N LEU A 72 -13.99 -14.09 7.49
CA LEU A 72 -14.45 -12.91 8.24
C LEU A 72 -14.87 -11.81 7.29
N TRP A 73 -16.06 -11.27 7.55
CA TRP A 73 -16.53 -10.00 7.00
C TRP A 73 -16.75 -9.05 8.16
N LEU A 74 -15.95 -7.99 8.25
CA LEU A 74 -16.10 -6.96 9.25
C LEU A 74 -16.50 -5.66 8.58
N ARG A 75 -17.73 -5.22 8.81
CA ARG A 75 -18.31 -4.03 8.17
C ARG A 75 -18.71 -3.00 9.21
N GLY A 76 -18.44 -1.72 8.96
CA GLY A 76 -19.01 -0.61 9.72
C GLY A 76 -20.21 0.04 9.05
N ALA A 77 -20.66 1.18 9.58
CA ALA A 77 -21.75 1.96 9.02
C ALA A 77 -21.30 3.06 8.03
N GLY A 78 -20.02 3.04 7.67
CA GLY A 78 -19.34 3.99 6.79
C GLY A 78 -18.00 4.45 7.37
N SER A 79 -17.08 4.86 6.50
CA SER A 79 -15.76 5.41 6.91
C SER A 79 -15.71 6.93 6.97
N GLN A 80 -16.71 7.62 6.41
CA GLN A 80 -16.71 9.07 6.25
C GLN A 80 -18.06 9.69 6.65
N GLY A 81 -18.04 11.00 6.94
CA GLY A 81 -19.25 11.76 7.29
C GLY A 81 -19.71 11.56 8.74
N ALA A 82 -20.94 11.99 9.02
CA ALA A 82 -21.51 12.04 10.37
C ALA A 82 -22.01 10.68 10.90
N THR A 83 -22.21 9.70 10.02
CA THR A 83 -22.79 8.38 10.33
C THR A 83 -21.76 7.25 10.24
N ARG A 84 -20.48 7.58 10.39
CA ARG A 84 -19.38 6.61 10.27
C ARG A 84 -19.14 5.79 11.55
N THR A 85 -18.56 4.61 11.38
CA THR A 85 -17.95 3.84 12.47
C THR A 85 -16.49 4.25 12.63
N VAL A 86 -16.06 4.61 13.84
CA VAL A 86 -14.66 4.99 14.15
C VAL A 86 -14.08 4.10 15.23
N LEU A 87 -12.97 3.45 14.92
CA LEU A 87 -12.11 2.72 15.85
C LEU A 87 -10.90 3.60 16.17
N ARG A 88 -10.98 4.35 17.28
CA ARG A 88 -9.92 5.30 17.68
C ARG A 88 -8.94 4.68 18.67
N ARG A 89 -7.68 5.06 18.55
CA ARG A 89 -6.61 4.78 19.52
C ARG A 89 -6.08 6.10 20.09
N SER A 90 -6.64 6.61 21.19
CA SER A 90 -6.18 7.91 21.75
C SER A 90 -4.87 7.86 22.53
N ASN A 91 -4.49 6.68 23.04
CA ASN A 91 -3.25 6.49 23.81
C ASN A 91 -2.60 5.14 23.50
N PRO A 92 -2.22 4.88 22.24
CA PRO A 92 -1.67 3.61 21.80
C PRO A 92 -0.39 3.22 22.54
N ALA A 93 -0.20 1.92 22.75
CA ALA A 93 1.11 1.39 23.12
C ALA A 93 2.10 1.52 21.94
N HIS A 94 3.40 1.69 22.25
CA HIS A 94 4.46 1.64 21.25
C HIS A 94 4.48 0.29 20.52
N ALA A 95 4.78 0.30 19.22
CA ALA A 95 4.87 -0.88 18.36
C ALA A 95 3.60 -1.78 18.40
N SER A 96 2.42 -1.17 18.28
CA SER A 96 1.14 -1.89 18.35
C SER A 96 0.26 -1.66 17.12
N GLN A 97 -0.65 -2.61 16.87
CA GLN A 97 -1.65 -2.56 15.82
C GLN A 97 -3.06 -2.56 16.43
N ALA A 98 -3.97 -1.70 16.00
CA ALA A 98 -5.32 -1.64 16.54
C ALA A 98 -6.04 -2.98 16.35
N LEU A 99 -6.04 -3.51 15.13
CA LEU A 99 -6.60 -4.80 14.76
C LEU A 99 -5.55 -5.63 14.01
N THR A 100 -5.31 -6.85 14.47
CA THR A 100 -4.50 -7.86 13.77
C THR A 100 -5.35 -9.09 13.51
N LEU A 101 -5.46 -9.45 12.23
CA LEU A 101 -6.11 -10.66 11.74
C LEU A 101 -5.01 -11.59 11.23
N THR A 102 -4.81 -12.71 11.89
CA THR A 102 -3.84 -13.73 11.48
C THR A 102 -4.56 -14.84 10.73
N CYS A 103 -4.20 -15.02 9.46
CA CYS A 103 -4.65 -16.10 8.61
C CYS A 103 -3.73 -17.33 8.77
N SER A 104 -4.28 -18.50 8.43
CA SER A 104 -3.59 -19.79 8.50
C SER A 104 -3.73 -20.61 7.20
N GLY A 105 -4.35 -20.05 6.17
CA GLY A 105 -4.54 -20.66 4.86
C GLY A 105 -5.38 -19.79 3.92
N ASN A 106 -6.47 -20.36 3.41
CA ASN A 106 -7.33 -19.76 2.38
C ASN A 106 -8.52 -18.99 3.00
N GLU A 107 -8.34 -18.39 4.18
CA GLU A 107 -9.41 -17.59 4.79
C GLU A 107 -9.72 -16.37 3.92
N GLN A 108 -11.00 -16.18 3.63
CA GLN A 108 -11.48 -14.97 3.00
C GLN A 108 -11.68 -13.90 4.07
N VAL A 109 -11.02 -12.77 3.89
CA VAL A 109 -11.08 -11.63 4.81
C VAL A 109 -11.57 -10.41 4.08
N GLU A 110 -12.70 -9.88 4.51
CA GLU A 110 -13.22 -8.60 4.09
C GLU A 110 -13.30 -7.64 5.28
N VAL A 111 -12.79 -6.43 5.09
CA VAL A 111 -12.96 -5.33 6.05
C VAL A 111 -13.41 -4.10 5.29
N SER A 112 -14.56 -3.55 5.66
CA SER A 112 -15.20 -2.46 4.93
C SER A 112 -15.94 -1.44 5.80
N ASP A 113 -16.22 -0.27 5.21
CA ASP A 113 -17.11 0.76 5.74
C ASP A 113 -16.78 1.24 7.15
N LEU A 114 -15.50 1.40 7.50
CA LEU A 114 -15.11 1.90 8.81
C LEU A 114 -13.83 2.73 8.81
N ALA A 115 -13.72 3.59 9.81
CA ALA A 115 -12.58 4.47 10.02
C ALA A 115 -11.69 3.96 11.15
N PHE A 116 -10.38 4.01 10.94
CA PHE A 116 -9.38 3.91 11.98
C PHE A 116 -8.74 5.29 12.21
N GLU A 117 -8.59 5.65 13.48
CA GLU A 117 -8.03 6.95 13.88
C GLU A 117 -6.94 6.76 14.94
N GLY A 118 -5.70 7.11 14.60
CA GLY A 118 -4.56 7.05 15.50
C GLY A 118 -4.41 8.31 16.38
N ALA A 119 -3.41 8.28 17.26
CA ALA A 119 -3.13 9.36 18.20
C ALA A 119 -2.15 10.41 17.67
N MET A 120 -1.61 10.29 16.45
CA MET A 120 -0.66 11.26 15.93
C MET A 120 -1.33 12.59 15.60
N LEU A 121 -1.46 13.45 16.60
CA LEU A 121 -1.73 14.86 16.35
C LEU A 121 -0.50 15.49 15.73
N ALA A 122 -0.72 16.36 14.74
CA ALA A 122 0.32 17.17 14.14
C ALA A 122 1.09 18.02 15.18
N ASP A 123 0.52 18.29 16.37
CA ASP A 123 1.09 19.28 17.33
C ASP A 123 0.88 19.03 18.85
N SER A 124 0.28 17.94 19.36
CA SER A 124 0.09 17.81 20.83
C SER A 124 1.38 17.46 21.57
N GLY A 125 1.88 18.31 22.47
CA GLY A 125 3.21 18.30 23.13
C GLY A 125 3.68 17.07 23.93
N GLY A 126 3.39 15.84 23.51
CA GLY A 126 3.97 14.60 24.05
C GLY A 126 5.37 14.27 23.48
N THR A 127 6.24 13.68 24.29
CA THR A 127 7.66 13.50 24.00
C THR A 127 8.03 12.32 23.08
N ASP A 128 7.06 11.57 22.54
CA ASP A 128 7.36 10.26 21.96
C ASP A 128 7.54 10.29 20.43
N GLY A 129 8.70 10.79 19.99
CA GLY A 129 9.13 10.72 18.59
C GLY A 129 9.39 9.30 18.07
N THR A 130 9.22 8.26 18.88
CA THR A 130 9.48 6.86 18.53
C THR A 130 8.22 6.01 18.48
N ARG A 131 7.05 6.56 18.78
CA ARG A 131 5.79 5.82 18.75
C ARG A 131 5.56 5.21 17.37
N LEU A 132 5.31 3.90 17.33
CA LEU A 132 4.95 3.14 16.13
C LEU A 132 3.58 2.49 16.35
N GLU A 133 2.50 3.21 16.03
CA GLU A 133 1.14 2.67 16.05
C GLU A 133 0.63 2.45 14.62
N GLY A 134 -0.03 1.33 14.38
CA GLY A 134 -0.78 1.12 13.15
C GLY A 134 -2.23 0.73 13.40
N ALA A 135 -3.01 0.73 12.33
CA ALA A 135 -4.42 0.40 12.37
C ALA A 135 -4.67 -1.09 12.13
N LEU A 136 -4.56 -1.54 10.89
CA LEU A 136 -4.95 -2.87 10.46
C LEU A 136 -3.73 -3.66 10.01
N LYS A 137 -3.57 -4.86 10.57
CA LYS A 137 -2.58 -5.83 10.12
C LYS A 137 -3.25 -7.13 9.67
N LEU A 138 -2.98 -7.54 8.44
CA LEU A 138 -3.18 -8.92 8.00
C LEU A 138 -1.85 -9.67 8.15
N ASP A 139 -1.85 -10.81 8.84
CA ASP A 139 -0.65 -11.60 9.11
C ASP A 139 -0.84 -13.06 8.70
N GLY A 140 0.27 -13.77 8.51
CA GLY A 140 0.23 -15.21 8.23
C GLY A 140 -0.06 -15.59 6.77
N GLY A 141 -0.02 -14.65 5.83
CA GLY A 141 -0.14 -14.95 4.40
C GLY A 141 -1.59 -14.99 3.91
N CYS A 142 -2.42 -14.05 4.37
CA CYS A 142 -3.84 -13.95 4.00
C CYS A 142 -4.02 -13.90 2.47
N GLN A 143 -4.90 -14.74 1.94
CA GLN A 143 -5.15 -14.88 0.51
C GLN A 143 -6.58 -14.45 0.19
N GLU A 144 -6.75 -13.86 -0.99
CA GLU A 144 -8.06 -13.41 -1.49
C GLU A 144 -8.76 -12.41 -0.57
N PHE A 145 -8.00 -11.56 0.12
CA PHE A 145 -8.60 -10.53 0.98
C PHE A 145 -9.15 -9.34 0.17
N LYS A 146 -10.11 -8.66 0.78
CA LYS A 146 -10.70 -7.38 0.35
C LYS A 146 -10.63 -6.36 1.47
N LEU A 147 -10.01 -5.22 1.25
CA LEU A 147 -10.01 -4.12 2.20
C LEU A 147 -10.49 -2.87 1.47
N HIS A 148 -11.68 -2.36 1.80
CA HIS A 148 -12.26 -1.28 1.00
C HIS A 148 -13.20 -0.35 1.74
N ASP A 149 -13.44 0.84 1.17
CA ASP A 149 -14.26 1.87 1.81
C ASP A 149 -13.77 2.21 3.22
N LEU A 150 -12.46 2.11 3.45
CA LEU A 150 -11.82 2.37 4.74
C LEU A 150 -11.24 3.78 4.79
N SER A 151 -11.12 4.33 6.00
CA SER A 151 -10.32 5.55 6.19
C SER A 151 -9.32 5.38 7.33
N PHE A 152 -8.07 5.75 7.09
CA PHE A 152 -6.97 5.66 8.04
C PHE A 152 -6.35 7.03 8.24
N ASP A 153 -6.44 7.56 9.45
CA ASP A 153 -5.90 8.87 9.79
C ASP A 153 -4.95 8.81 11.00
N ARG A 154 -3.82 9.51 10.91
CA ARG A 154 -2.90 9.77 12.04
C ARG A 154 -2.22 8.54 12.65
N PHE A 155 -1.76 7.60 11.82
CA PHE A 155 -0.90 6.50 12.26
C PHE A 155 0.59 6.81 12.07
N SER A 156 1.40 6.57 13.09
CA SER A 156 2.86 6.77 13.00
C SER A 156 3.61 5.58 12.39
N LYS A 157 2.97 4.40 12.32
CA LYS A 157 3.51 3.19 11.72
C LYS A 157 2.89 2.93 10.35
N SER A 158 1.65 2.48 10.30
CA SER A 158 0.95 2.16 9.06
C SER A 158 -0.58 2.24 9.19
N GLY A 159 -1.28 2.63 8.12
CA GLY A 159 -2.72 2.39 8.01
C GLY A 159 -3.01 0.90 7.86
N ILE A 160 -2.43 0.28 6.82
CA ILE A 160 -2.50 -1.18 6.59
C ILE A 160 -1.10 -1.76 6.55
N GLU A 161 -0.90 -2.90 7.22
CA GLU A 161 0.29 -3.73 7.12
C GLU A 161 -0.11 -5.15 6.69
N ILE A 162 0.40 -5.59 5.54
CA ILE A 162 0.21 -6.96 5.04
C ILE A 162 1.48 -7.75 5.31
N ARG A 163 1.33 -8.90 5.97
CA ARG A 163 2.41 -9.82 6.30
C ARG A 163 2.15 -11.28 5.94
N GLY A 164 3.20 -11.94 5.47
CA GLY A 164 3.24 -13.38 5.26
C GLY A 164 3.36 -13.77 3.80
N ALA A 165 3.95 -14.95 3.56
CA ALA A 165 4.19 -15.46 2.22
C ALA A 165 2.87 -15.64 1.44
N ASP A 166 2.91 -15.39 0.13
CA ASP A 166 1.78 -15.56 -0.78
C ASP A 166 0.52 -14.73 -0.43
N SER A 167 0.70 -13.68 0.38
CA SER A 167 -0.34 -12.69 0.62
C SER A 167 -0.80 -12.08 -0.69
N ARG A 168 -2.10 -12.18 -0.98
CA ARG A 168 -2.70 -11.62 -2.19
C ARG A 168 -4.15 -11.22 -1.95
N GLY A 169 -4.58 -10.18 -2.63
CA GLY A 169 -5.89 -9.56 -2.40
C GLY A 169 -5.89 -8.14 -2.94
N VAL A 170 -6.96 -7.40 -2.64
CA VAL A 170 -7.13 -6.03 -3.13
C VAL A 170 -7.48 -5.06 -2.01
N ILE A 171 -6.84 -3.90 -2.06
CA ILE A 171 -7.11 -2.73 -1.22
C ILE A 171 -7.64 -1.64 -2.14
N TYR A 172 -8.87 -1.18 -1.94
CA TYR A 172 -9.49 -0.23 -2.86
C TYR A 172 -10.47 0.75 -2.23
N ASP A 173 -10.81 1.83 -2.95
CA ASP A 173 -11.76 2.87 -2.55
C ASP A 173 -11.55 3.39 -1.11
N SER A 174 -10.31 3.38 -0.63
CA SER A 174 -9.95 3.73 0.74
C SER A 174 -9.13 5.03 0.80
N ARG A 175 -9.15 5.70 1.96
CA ARG A 175 -8.46 6.97 2.21
C ARG A 175 -7.40 6.83 3.28
N PHE A 176 -6.18 7.27 2.99
CA PHE A 176 -5.03 7.24 3.90
C PHE A 176 -4.49 8.65 4.07
N THR A 177 -4.73 9.26 5.24
CA THR A 177 -4.37 10.65 5.50
C THR A 177 -3.47 10.80 6.72
N ASN A 178 -2.49 11.71 6.64
CA ASN A 178 -1.68 12.14 7.78
C ASN A 178 -0.98 10.98 8.52
N ASN A 179 -0.68 9.87 7.84
CA ASN A 179 0.09 8.79 8.44
C ASN A 179 1.57 9.16 8.36
N TYR A 180 2.00 10.05 9.25
CA TYR A 180 3.35 10.57 9.27
C TYR A 180 3.72 11.08 10.66
N ASN A 181 4.95 10.79 11.09
CA ASN A 181 5.49 11.36 12.32
C ASN A 181 6.31 12.62 12.02
N THR A 182 5.66 13.78 12.12
CA THR A 182 6.31 15.09 11.92
C THR A 182 7.45 15.37 12.91
N ARG A 183 7.45 14.74 14.09
CA ARG A 183 8.50 14.91 15.12
C ARG A 183 9.71 14.04 14.89
N SER A 184 9.52 12.91 14.22
CA SER A 184 10.64 12.07 13.80
C SER A 184 10.47 11.61 12.36
N PRO A 185 10.71 12.53 11.39
CA PRO A 185 10.65 12.23 9.96
C PRO A 185 11.48 11.00 9.53
N GLY A 186 12.55 10.71 10.27
CA GLY A 186 13.46 9.60 10.02
C GLY A 186 13.18 8.34 10.83
N ASN A 187 12.44 8.40 11.95
CA ASN A 187 12.23 7.24 12.83
C ASN A 187 10.77 6.75 12.88
N GLY A 188 9.80 7.55 12.43
CA GLY A 188 8.44 7.07 12.18
C GLY A 188 8.34 6.42 10.80
N GLU A 189 7.66 5.28 10.71
CA GLU A 189 7.42 4.60 9.44
C GLU A 189 6.40 5.37 8.58
N GLY A 190 5.23 5.71 9.15
CA GLY A 190 4.23 6.57 8.51
C GLY A 190 3.74 6.06 7.15
N TYR A 191 3.39 4.79 7.04
CA TYR A 191 2.94 4.19 5.79
C TYR A 191 1.41 4.33 5.62
N GLY A 192 0.93 4.57 4.41
CA GLY A 192 -0.48 4.33 4.09
C GLY A 192 -0.74 2.82 4.09
N VAL A 193 -0.11 2.14 3.14
CA VAL A 193 -0.05 0.67 3.04
C VAL A 193 1.40 0.21 3.05
N VAL A 194 1.69 -0.89 3.75
CA VAL A 194 2.97 -1.57 3.67
C VAL A 194 2.83 -3.07 3.45
N VAL A 195 3.64 -3.62 2.54
CA VAL A 195 3.62 -5.05 2.18
C VAL A 195 4.94 -5.72 2.55
N TYR A 196 4.87 -6.76 3.37
CA TYR A 196 6.00 -7.58 3.81
C TYR A 196 5.69 -9.07 3.68
N GLU A 197 6.13 -9.75 2.62
CA GLU A 197 5.79 -11.18 2.49
C GLU A 197 6.56 -12.06 3.46
N ASN A 198 7.88 -12.16 3.32
CA ASN A 198 8.69 -13.08 4.10
C ASN A 198 10.05 -12.46 4.45
N SER A 199 10.32 -12.34 5.75
CA SER A 199 11.50 -11.64 6.29
C SER A 199 12.63 -12.59 6.71
N GLY A 200 12.64 -13.84 6.23
CA GLY A 200 13.69 -14.82 6.54
C GLY A 200 14.77 -14.88 5.46
N SER A 201 16.05 -14.77 5.85
CA SER A 201 17.20 -14.86 4.92
C SER A 201 17.38 -16.23 4.26
N ALA A 202 16.69 -17.26 4.75
CA ALA A 202 16.73 -18.63 4.21
C ALA A 202 15.57 -18.94 3.25
N VAL A 203 14.69 -17.96 2.99
CA VAL A 203 13.50 -18.16 2.16
C VAL A 203 13.87 -17.94 0.71
N PRO A 204 13.60 -18.92 -0.18
CA PRO A 204 13.83 -18.74 -1.60
C PRO A 204 13.14 -17.48 -2.13
N ARG A 205 13.87 -16.71 -2.95
CA ARG A 205 13.32 -15.55 -3.64
C ARG A 205 12.06 -15.97 -4.39
N ALA A 206 10.93 -15.33 -4.11
CA ALA A 206 9.70 -15.58 -4.83
C ALA A 206 9.93 -15.36 -6.35
N PRO A 207 9.28 -16.13 -7.24
CA PRO A 207 9.36 -15.86 -8.68
C PRO A 207 8.92 -14.44 -9.01
N LEU A 208 9.52 -13.85 -10.04
CA LEU A 208 8.99 -12.64 -10.64
C LEU A 208 7.63 -12.99 -11.28
N ALA A 209 6.57 -12.28 -10.94
CA ALA A 209 5.20 -12.63 -11.33
C ALA A 209 4.41 -11.41 -11.81
N LEU A 210 4.96 -10.69 -12.80
CA LEU A 210 4.32 -9.51 -13.38
C LEU A 210 3.07 -9.90 -14.16
N GLY A 211 2.03 -9.06 -14.12
CA GLY A 211 0.76 -9.29 -14.81
C GLY A 211 -0.08 -10.40 -14.18
N SER A 212 0.27 -10.88 -12.99
CA SER A 212 -0.39 -12.02 -12.34
C SER A 212 -1.25 -11.59 -11.15
N GLY A 213 -2.20 -12.45 -10.75
CA GLY A 213 -2.98 -12.25 -9.52
C GLY A 213 -2.23 -12.60 -8.22
N GLN A 214 -0.94 -12.93 -8.31
CA GLN A 214 -0.11 -13.34 -7.16
C GLN A 214 0.61 -12.14 -6.54
N ALA A 215 -0.17 -11.13 -6.16
CA ALA A 215 0.31 -9.89 -5.59
C ALA A 215 -0.76 -9.26 -4.68
N VAL A 216 -0.32 -8.30 -3.87
CA VAL A 216 -1.23 -7.35 -3.19
C VAL A 216 -1.55 -6.20 -4.14
N PHE A 217 -2.82 -6.06 -4.53
CA PHE A 217 -3.31 -4.96 -5.35
C PHE A 217 -3.74 -3.79 -4.48
N ILE A 218 -3.32 -2.59 -4.86
CA ILE A 218 -3.65 -1.33 -4.21
C ILE A 218 -4.17 -0.42 -5.33
N GLU A 219 -5.49 -0.26 -5.41
CA GLU A 219 -6.14 0.43 -6.52
C GLU A 219 -7.27 1.37 -6.13
N ASP A 220 -7.46 2.47 -6.87
CA ASP A 220 -8.51 3.47 -6.62
C ASP A 220 -8.54 4.04 -5.19
N ASN A 221 -7.38 4.12 -4.54
CA ASN A 221 -7.27 4.72 -3.21
C ASN A 221 -6.82 6.17 -3.28
N TYR A 222 -7.15 6.92 -2.24
CA TYR A 222 -6.70 8.28 -2.00
C TYR A 222 -5.65 8.31 -0.89
N PHE A 223 -4.44 8.75 -1.21
CA PHE A 223 -3.35 8.94 -0.25
C PHE A 223 -2.96 10.41 -0.14
N LYS A 224 -2.92 10.97 1.07
CA LYS A 224 -2.41 12.32 1.31
C LYS A 224 -1.59 12.40 2.59
N ALA A 225 -0.43 13.04 2.51
CA ALA A 225 0.41 13.32 3.69
C ALA A 225 0.84 12.07 4.49
N ASN A 226 1.14 10.99 3.77
CA ASN A 226 1.82 9.81 4.33
C ASN A 226 3.33 9.91 4.08
N ARG A 227 4.18 9.31 4.92
CA ARG A 227 5.63 9.23 4.67
C ARG A 227 5.89 8.50 3.35
N HIS A 228 5.46 7.25 3.29
CA HIS A 228 5.26 6.53 2.05
C HIS A 228 3.76 6.26 1.96
N SER A 229 3.12 6.61 0.85
CA SER A 229 1.74 6.20 0.60
C SER A 229 1.66 4.68 0.48
N ILE A 230 2.62 4.09 -0.25
CA ILE A 230 2.83 2.65 -0.34
C ILE A 230 4.31 2.35 -0.11
N ALA A 231 4.62 1.38 0.75
CA ALA A 231 5.97 0.87 0.94
C ALA A 231 6.01 -0.66 0.85
N SER A 232 7.19 -1.21 0.57
CA SER A 232 7.35 -2.66 0.53
C SER A 232 8.75 -3.12 0.94
N ASN A 233 8.85 -4.34 1.46
CA ASN A 233 10.11 -5.02 1.74
C ASN A 233 9.88 -6.55 1.88
N SER A 234 10.90 -7.34 2.23
CA SER A 234 10.74 -8.74 2.65
C SER A 234 10.08 -9.61 1.57
N ASN A 235 10.69 -9.72 0.39
CA ASN A 235 10.21 -10.53 -0.75
C ASN A 235 8.83 -10.13 -1.30
N SER A 236 8.31 -8.96 -0.94
CA SER A 236 6.99 -8.48 -1.34
C SER A 236 6.76 -8.44 -2.86
N ARG A 237 5.53 -8.77 -3.27
CA ARG A 237 4.96 -8.54 -4.60
C ARG A 237 3.71 -7.67 -4.48
N TYR A 238 3.66 -6.56 -5.19
CA TYR A 238 2.52 -5.65 -5.12
C TYR A 238 2.27 -4.91 -6.44
N VAL A 239 1.02 -4.51 -6.64
CA VAL A 239 0.55 -3.73 -7.78
C VAL A 239 -0.08 -2.46 -7.26
N VAL A 240 0.38 -1.30 -7.74
CA VAL A 240 -0.15 0.02 -7.40
C VAL A 240 -0.72 0.64 -8.67
N ARG A 241 -2.04 0.80 -8.73
CA ARG A 241 -2.68 1.33 -9.94
C ARG A 241 -3.88 2.21 -9.70
N HIS A 242 -4.11 3.21 -10.54
CA HIS A 242 -5.32 4.05 -10.47
C HIS A 242 -5.51 4.77 -9.12
N ASN A 243 -4.45 5.03 -8.36
CA ASN A 243 -4.55 5.74 -7.08
C ASN A 243 -4.27 7.25 -7.25
N ASP A 244 -4.88 8.06 -6.38
CA ASP A 244 -4.53 9.46 -6.16
C ASP A 244 -3.49 9.55 -5.04
N ILE A 245 -2.27 9.95 -5.39
CA ILE A 245 -1.12 9.97 -4.47
C ILE A 245 -0.61 11.40 -4.30
N ILE A 246 -0.94 11.97 -3.16
CA ILE A 246 -0.67 13.38 -2.84
C ILE A 246 0.41 13.49 -1.78
N GLN A 247 1.56 14.02 -2.19
CA GLN A 247 2.59 14.45 -1.25
C GLN A 247 2.34 15.89 -0.82
N VAL A 248 2.69 16.18 0.42
CA VAL A 248 2.63 17.53 0.99
C VAL A 248 4.01 17.94 1.45
N ARG A 249 4.13 19.18 1.92
CA ARG A 249 5.41 19.72 2.37
C ARG A 249 6.08 18.83 3.41
N THR A 250 5.37 18.34 4.42
CA THR A 250 5.95 17.53 5.51
C THR A 250 6.46 16.16 5.05
N THR A 251 5.90 15.59 3.97
CA THR A 251 6.24 14.25 3.47
C THR A 251 7.02 14.25 2.16
N ARG A 252 7.46 15.44 1.69
CA ARG A 252 8.23 15.58 0.44
C ARG A 252 9.61 14.92 0.46
N GLY A 253 10.19 14.69 1.64
CA GLY A 253 11.53 14.13 1.78
C GLY A 253 11.61 12.61 1.52
N THR A 254 10.48 11.99 1.18
CA THR A 254 10.34 10.53 1.04
C THR A 254 9.68 10.20 -0.29
N ALA A 255 9.88 8.98 -0.78
CA ALA A 255 9.20 8.53 -1.99
C ALA A 255 7.72 8.25 -1.69
N ALA A 256 6.79 8.60 -2.57
CA ALA A 256 5.38 8.32 -2.32
C ALA A 256 5.06 6.82 -2.44
N VAL A 257 5.62 6.16 -3.45
CA VAL A 257 5.65 4.70 -3.59
C VAL A 257 7.09 4.24 -3.43
N ASP A 258 7.33 3.29 -2.53
CA ASP A 258 8.67 2.82 -2.21
C ASP A 258 8.81 1.30 -2.26
N ALA A 259 9.92 0.83 -2.84
CA ALA A 259 10.32 -0.57 -2.77
C ALA A 259 11.72 -0.67 -2.14
N HIS A 260 11.81 -1.14 -0.90
CA HIS A 260 13.12 -1.35 -0.26
C HIS A 260 13.93 -2.43 -0.98
N GLY A 261 15.25 -2.23 -1.00
CA GLY A 261 16.23 -3.21 -1.45
C GLY A 261 16.78 -4.06 -0.31
N ARG A 262 17.76 -4.90 -0.63
CA ARG A 262 18.48 -5.69 0.38
C ARG A 262 19.33 -4.77 1.26
N GLY A 263 18.87 -4.55 2.49
CA GLY A 263 19.59 -3.82 3.53
C GLY A 263 20.07 -4.73 4.68
N ALA A 264 20.10 -4.17 5.90
CA ALA A 264 20.42 -4.91 7.11
C ALA A 264 19.39 -6.01 7.47
N TYR A 265 18.17 -5.90 6.93
CA TYR A 265 17.09 -6.89 7.09
C TYR A 265 16.75 -7.49 5.71
N PRO A 266 17.31 -8.66 5.36
CA PRO A 266 16.98 -9.37 4.13
C PRO A 266 15.67 -10.17 4.29
N PRO A 267 14.94 -10.43 3.20
CA PRO A 267 15.18 -10.03 1.81
C PRO A 267 14.58 -8.65 1.45
N GLY A 268 15.05 -8.04 0.35
CA GLY A 268 14.44 -6.83 -0.24
C GLY A 268 13.10 -7.13 -0.94
N SER A 269 12.47 -6.13 -1.54
CA SER A 269 11.25 -6.32 -2.35
C SER A 269 11.51 -7.24 -3.55
N ARG A 270 10.52 -8.04 -3.95
CA ARG A 270 10.70 -8.96 -5.10
C ARG A 270 10.27 -8.35 -6.41
N SER A 271 9.03 -7.87 -6.47
CA SER A 271 8.48 -7.28 -7.68
C SER A 271 7.43 -6.23 -7.40
N TRP A 272 7.25 -5.36 -8.37
CA TRP A 272 6.30 -4.25 -8.31
C TRP A 272 5.75 -3.96 -9.71
N GLU A 273 4.49 -3.55 -9.77
CA GLU A 273 3.88 -2.97 -10.97
C GLU A 273 3.21 -1.68 -10.56
N ILE A 274 3.65 -0.54 -11.11
CA ILE A 274 3.20 0.77 -10.67
C ILE A 274 2.69 1.55 -11.88
N TYR A 275 1.38 1.61 -12.08
CA TYR A 275 0.86 2.17 -13.32
C TYR A 275 -0.47 2.91 -13.23
N ASN A 276 -0.69 3.86 -14.14
CA ASN A 276 -1.92 4.65 -14.20
C ASN A 276 -2.30 5.36 -12.88
N ASN A 277 -1.31 5.71 -12.05
CA ASN A 277 -1.56 6.50 -10.83
C ASN A 277 -1.45 7.99 -11.13
N TYR A 278 -2.15 8.79 -10.35
CA TYR A 278 -2.07 10.23 -10.34
C TYR A 278 -1.20 10.70 -9.18
N PHE A 279 -0.07 11.33 -9.51
CA PHE A 279 0.90 11.83 -8.55
C PHE A 279 0.84 13.34 -8.50
N TYR A 280 0.61 13.89 -7.32
CA TYR A 280 0.44 15.34 -7.13
C TYR A 280 1.17 15.84 -5.89
N TYR A 281 1.70 17.06 -5.98
CA TYR A 281 2.25 17.78 -4.84
C TYR A 281 1.29 18.88 -4.41
N ASP A 282 0.69 18.74 -3.22
CA ASP A 282 -0.16 19.78 -2.64
C ASP A 282 0.70 20.76 -1.85
N ALA A 283 1.00 21.88 -2.49
CA ALA A 283 1.86 22.90 -1.97
C ALA A 283 1.14 23.94 -1.09
N ALA A 284 -0.20 23.87 -1.00
CA ALA A 284 -0.98 24.76 -0.15
C ALA A 284 -0.85 24.43 1.35
N ASP A 285 -0.14 23.36 1.72
CA ASP A 285 0.14 22.97 3.10
C ASP A 285 1.20 23.90 3.76
N PRO A 286 0.81 24.73 4.75
CA PRO A 286 1.62 25.86 5.23
C PRO A 286 2.73 25.48 6.24
N ALA A 287 2.86 24.23 6.69
CA ALA A 287 3.42 23.94 8.01
C ALA A 287 4.96 23.79 8.18
N TYR A 288 5.85 24.21 7.26
CA TYR A 288 7.31 24.09 7.54
C TYR A 288 8.23 25.10 6.85
N PRO A 289 9.08 25.85 7.58
CA PRO A 289 10.13 26.70 7.01
C PRO A 289 11.38 25.86 6.69
N GLY A 290 11.58 25.48 5.43
CA GLY A 290 12.77 24.74 5.01
C GLY A 290 12.96 24.67 3.49
N SER A 291 14.22 24.46 3.08
CA SER A 291 14.79 24.58 1.73
C SER A 291 14.15 23.71 0.61
N ASP A 292 14.47 24.08 -0.63
CA ASP A 292 14.02 23.60 -1.96
C ASP A 292 14.22 22.09 -2.25
N TRP A 293 13.59 21.23 -1.45
CA TRP A 293 13.60 19.79 -1.67
C TRP A 293 12.32 19.38 -2.36
N ALA A 294 12.44 18.84 -3.58
CA ALA A 294 11.32 18.27 -4.30
C ALA A 294 10.94 16.90 -3.78
N ALA A 295 9.71 16.51 -4.11
CA ALA A 295 9.15 15.23 -3.77
C ALA A 295 9.56 14.15 -4.80
N THR A 296 9.62 12.90 -4.36
CA THR A 296 9.88 11.74 -5.24
C THR A 296 8.60 10.93 -5.37
N GLY A 297 8.11 10.72 -6.59
CA GLY A 297 6.90 9.93 -6.82
C GLY A 297 7.14 8.46 -6.47
N ILE A 298 8.04 7.81 -7.22
CA ILE A 298 8.38 6.39 -7.04
C ILE A 298 9.86 6.27 -6.68
N GLY A 299 10.18 5.59 -5.58
CA GLY A 299 11.54 5.34 -5.10
C GLY A 299 11.82 3.83 -5.04
N ILE A 300 12.67 3.34 -5.91
CA ILE A 300 12.98 1.91 -6.01
C ILE A 300 14.41 1.68 -5.55
N ARG A 301 14.53 0.79 -4.56
CA ARG A 301 15.79 0.33 -3.96
C ARG A 301 16.04 -1.15 -4.20
N GLY A 302 15.01 -1.88 -4.61
CA GLY A 302 15.11 -3.28 -4.98
C GLY A 302 13.88 -3.84 -5.66
N GLY A 303 14.02 -5.08 -6.11
CA GLY A 303 13.02 -5.78 -6.91
C GLY A 303 13.00 -5.34 -8.37
N ASP A 304 12.28 -6.09 -9.18
CA ASP A 304 12.15 -5.89 -10.64
C ASP A 304 10.69 -5.63 -10.99
N GLY A 305 10.42 -4.89 -12.06
CA GLY A 305 9.06 -4.48 -12.32
C GLY A 305 8.84 -3.54 -13.48
N VAL A 306 7.62 -3.03 -13.55
CA VAL A 306 7.18 -2.09 -14.59
C VAL A 306 6.60 -0.82 -13.98
N VAL A 307 6.88 0.33 -14.62
CA VAL A 307 6.28 1.63 -14.27
C VAL A 307 5.73 2.29 -15.53
N PHE A 308 4.41 2.44 -15.66
CA PHE A 308 3.85 3.02 -16.89
C PHE A 308 2.54 3.79 -16.72
N GLY A 309 2.25 4.68 -17.67
CA GLY A 309 0.96 5.38 -17.69
C GLY A 309 0.68 6.30 -16.50
N ASN A 310 1.64 6.52 -15.59
CA ASN A 310 1.44 7.39 -14.45
C ASN A 310 1.45 8.85 -14.91
N LEU A 311 0.61 9.66 -14.28
CA LEU A 311 0.52 11.10 -14.50
C LEU A 311 1.15 11.82 -13.33
N LEU A 312 2.21 12.59 -13.59
CA LEU A 312 2.80 13.49 -12.61
C LEU A 312 2.27 14.90 -12.86
N ASP A 313 1.42 15.39 -11.95
CA ASP A 313 0.87 16.73 -12.02
C ASP A 313 1.68 17.74 -11.21
N GLY A 314 2.32 18.65 -11.94
CA GLY A 314 3.04 19.79 -11.38
C GLY A 314 2.29 21.11 -11.47
N SER A 315 0.96 21.11 -11.65
CA SER A 315 0.14 22.31 -11.87
C SER A 315 0.01 23.23 -10.65
N ASN A 316 0.06 22.71 -9.42
CA ASN A 316 -0.08 23.50 -8.19
C ASN A 316 1.26 23.91 -7.59
N ARG A 317 1.77 25.07 -8.02
CA ARG A 317 3.06 25.62 -7.56
C ARG A 317 2.95 27.00 -6.93
N PRO A 318 3.31 27.16 -5.65
CA PRO A 318 3.46 28.44 -5.02
C PRO A 318 4.90 28.94 -5.20
N GLY A 319 5.19 29.55 -6.36
CA GLY A 319 6.35 30.44 -6.57
C GLY A 319 7.77 29.88 -6.32
N ASN A 320 7.91 28.62 -5.89
CA ASN A 320 9.16 27.90 -5.67
C ASN A 320 9.09 26.55 -6.39
N ASN A 321 10.25 26.00 -6.78
CA ASN A 321 10.40 24.80 -7.61
C ASN A 321 10.02 23.47 -6.88
N LEU A 322 8.96 23.49 -6.07
CA LEU A 322 8.48 22.34 -5.30
C LEU A 322 7.38 21.62 -6.09
N THR A 323 7.73 20.45 -6.60
CA THR A 323 6.84 19.49 -7.26
C THR A 323 7.42 18.09 -7.07
N ILE A 324 6.72 17.06 -7.49
CA ILE A 324 7.34 15.76 -7.75
C ILE A 324 8.38 15.98 -8.87
N ARG A 325 9.60 15.42 -8.77
CA ARG A 325 10.74 15.77 -9.65
C ARG A 325 10.98 14.80 -10.81
N ASN A 326 10.67 13.53 -10.58
CA ASN A 326 10.94 12.43 -11.50
C ASN A 326 9.87 11.35 -11.28
N VAL A 327 9.63 10.53 -12.30
CA VAL A 327 8.71 9.38 -12.20
C VAL A 327 9.29 8.38 -11.22
N MET A 328 10.53 7.92 -11.47
CA MET A 328 11.20 6.90 -10.67
C MET A 328 12.59 7.36 -10.25
N SER A 329 12.91 7.17 -8.97
CA SER A 329 14.27 7.30 -8.43
C SER A 329 14.82 5.90 -8.18
N LEU A 330 15.92 5.54 -8.83
CA LEU A 330 16.67 4.31 -8.57
C LEU A 330 17.79 4.58 -7.58
N THR A 331 17.88 3.76 -6.54
CA THR A 331 18.99 3.79 -5.58
C THR A 331 19.28 2.38 -5.05
N SER A 332 20.30 2.23 -4.22
CA SER A 332 20.60 0.97 -3.54
C SER A 332 20.52 1.18 -2.04
N GLU A 333 19.92 0.23 -1.34
CA GLU A 333 19.90 0.20 0.13
C GLU A 333 21.32 0.17 0.72
N SER A 334 22.29 -0.36 -0.04
CA SER A 334 23.69 -0.53 0.36
C SER A 334 24.60 0.67 0.03
N SER A 335 24.06 1.86 -0.21
CA SER A 335 24.82 3.09 -0.55
C SER A 335 25.66 3.01 -1.84
N CYS A 336 25.32 2.08 -2.73
CA CYS A 336 25.97 1.88 -4.03
C CYS A 336 27.48 1.53 -3.99
N SER A 337 27.99 1.13 -2.82
CA SER A 337 29.40 0.76 -2.59
C SER A 337 29.72 -0.73 -2.71
N ALA A 338 28.74 -1.63 -2.54
CA ALA A 338 28.82 -3.06 -2.86
C ALA A 338 29.01 -3.37 -4.38
N ALA A 339 29.17 -4.63 -4.77
CA ALA A 339 29.14 -5.03 -6.18
C ALA A 339 27.72 -4.90 -6.77
N ALA A 340 27.60 -4.69 -8.09
CA ALA A 340 26.31 -4.72 -8.79
C ALA A 340 25.74 -6.15 -8.85
N GLY A 341 24.41 -6.27 -8.93
CA GLY A 341 23.74 -7.58 -9.02
C GLY A 341 23.61 -8.27 -7.66
N THR A 342 23.59 -7.48 -6.58
CA THR A 342 23.28 -8.02 -5.26
C THR A 342 21.85 -8.56 -5.22
N GLU A 343 21.62 -9.65 -4.46
CA GLU A 343 20.29 -10.26 -4.36
C GLU A 343 19.23 -9.22 -3.97
N HIS A 344 18.11 -9.18 -4.70
CA HIS A 344 17.02 -8.20 -4.56
C HIS A 344 17.37 -6.75 -4.94
N GLU A 345 18.51 -6.49 -5.59
CA GLU A 345 18.72 -5.24 -6.33
C GLU A 345 17.87 -5.23 -7.60
N THR A 346 17.50 -4.04 -8.06
CA THR A 346 16.81 -3.87 -9.34
C THR A 346 17.75 -4.16 -10.49
N VAL A 347 17.37 -5.10 -11.33
CA VAL A 347 18.13 -5.48 -12.53
C VAL A 347 17.28 -5.48 -13.79
N GLN A 348 15.95 -5.40 -13.66
CA GLN A 348 15.02 -5.31 -14.78
C GLN A 348 13.84 -4.40 -14.42
N ALA A 349 14.05 -3.08 -14.54
CA ALA A 349 12.97 -2.09 -14.48
C ALA A 349 12.58 -1.63 -15.90
N HIS A 350 11.29 -1.72 -16.26
CA HIS A 350 10.82 -1.26 -17.58
C HIS A 350 9.82 -0.13 -17.43
N LEU A 351 10.00 0.94 -18.20
CA LEU A 351 9.18 2.14 -18.09
C LEU A 351 8.71 2.62 -19.45
N TRP A 352 7.42 2.98 -19.57
CA TRP A 352 6.85 3.56 -20.79
C TRP A 352 5.63 4.40 -20.49
N GLY A 353 5.24 5.30 -21.40
CA GLY A 353 3.96 6.01 -21.34
C GLY A 353 3.68 6.85 -20.09
N ASN A 354 4.67 7.08 -19.22
CA ASN A 354 4.51 8.01 -18.10
C ASN A 354 4.53 9.44 -18.62
N SER A 355 3.68 10.29 -18.07
CA SER A 355 3.49 11.64 -18.58
C SER A 355 3.58 12.70 -17.48
N TRP A 356 3.89 13.91 -17.90
CA TRP A 356 3.95 15.07 -17.04
C TRP A 356 2.89 16.08 -17.46
N GLN A 357 1.98 16.41 -16.56
CA GLN A 357 1.13 17.58 -16.78
C GLN A 357 1.92 18.83 -16.40
N ALA A 358 2.31 19.57 -17.43
CA ALA A 358 3.09 20.79 -17.26
C ALA A 358 2.21 21.90 -16.64
N GLY A 359 2.40 22.13 -15.34
CA GLY A 359 2.46 23.50 -14.82
C GLY A 359 3.83 24.07 -15.19
N SER A 360 3.88 25.34 -15.65
CA SER A 360 5.08 26.03 -16.14
C SER A 360 6.42 25.57 -15.50
N ALA A 361 7.17 24.73 -16.23
CA ALA A 361 8.58 24.31 -16.07
C ALA A 361 9.04 23.75 -14.70
N GLY A 362 8.97 22.44 -14.42
CA GLY A 362 9.61 21.96 -13.17
C GLY A 362 9.57 20.49 -12.77
N GLY A 363 9.39 19.55 -13.69
CA GLY A 363 10.16 18.31 -13.50
C GLY A 363 11.64 18.65 -13.43
N GLU A 364 12.47 17.82 -12.79
CA GLU A 364 13.90 17.91 -13.06
C GLU A 364 14.05 17.74 -14.57
N LEU A 365 14.59 18.74 -15.24
CA LEU A 365 14.85 18.66 -16.67
C LEU A 365 16.28 18.18 -16.84
N ASP A 366 16.51 17.34 -17.85
CA ASP A 366 17.87 17.07 -18.31
C ASP A 366 18.50 18.36 -18.88
N ASP A 367 19.78 18.28 -19.27
CA ASP A 367 20.51 19.41 -19.85
C ASP A 367 19.90 19.91 -21.19
N GLN A 368 18.96 19.15 -21.75
CA GLN A 368 18.24 19.45 -22.99
C GLN A 368 16.82 20.00 -22.72
N GLY A 369 16.41 20.13 -21.47
CA GLY A 369 15.09 20.65 -21.09
C GLY A 369 13.97 19.61 -21.10
N ASN A 370 14.28 18.30 -21.18
CA ASN A 370 13.28 17.23 -21.16
C ASN A 370 13.05 16.72 -19.73
N PRO A 371 11.82 16.32 -19.36
CA PRO A 371 11.55 15.73 -18.05
C PRO A 371 12.40 14.48 -17.78
N ILE A 372 13.08 14.44 -16.63
CA ILE A 372 13.79 13.26 -16.15
C ILE A 372 12.76 12.21 -15.70
N ILE A 373 12.63 11.14 -16.48
CA ILE A 373 11.78 9.99 -16.13
C ILE A 373 12.43 9.17 -15.01
N VAL A 374 13.72 8.84 -15.16
CA VAL A 374 14.48 8.06 -14.19
C VAL A 374 15.63 8.88 -13.63
N ARG A 375 15.66 9.00 -12.31
CA ARG A 375 16.77 9.61 -11.58
C ARG A 375 17.56 8.53 -10.86
N VAL A 376 18.83 8.36 -11.17
CA VAL A 376 19.72 7.47 -10.42
C VAL A 376 20.37 8.27 -9.28
N TYR A 377 20.14 7.85 -8.04
CA TYR A 377 20.55 8.59 -6.85
C TYR A 377 21.19 7.67 -5.79
N PRO A 378 22.20 8.12 -5.02
CA PRO A 378 23.12 9.20 -5.40
C PRO A 378 23.82 8.92 -6.73
N SER A 379 24.48 9.91 -7.31
CA SER A 379 25.21 9.76 -8.59
C SER A 379 26.27 8.65 -8.58
N ALA A 380 26.77 8.26 -7.40
CA ALA A 380 27.63 7.09 -7.21
C ALA A 380 26.99 5.77 -7.70
N CYS A 381 25.66 5.72 -7.84
CA CYS A 381 24.91 4.58 -8.35
C CYS A 381 24.85 4.53 -9.89
N ASN A 382 25.32 5.54 -10.61
CA ASN A 382 25.25 5.60 -12.08
C ASN A 382 26.03 4.47 -12.77
N SER A 383 27.07 3.94 -12.13
CA SER A 383 27.79 2.77 -12.65
C SER A 383 27.01 1.46 -12.49
N ARG A 384 25.99 1.44 -11.64
CA ARG A 384 25.18 0.26 -11.31
C ARG A 384 23.85 0.23 -12.03
N PHE A 385 23.20 1.38 -12.16
CA PHE A 385 21.91 1.48 -12.84
C PHE A 385 22.14 2.23 -14.14
N ARG A 386 22.23 1.48 -15.23
CA ARG A 386 22.43 2.00 -16.58
C ARG A 386 21.20 1.70 -17.42
N GLU A 387 20.81 2.69 -18.20
CA GLU A 387 19.78 2.52 -19.21
C GLU A 387 20.22 1.44 -20.21
N GLY A 388 19.29 0.57 -20.59
CA GLY A 388 19.54 -0.56 -21.48
C GLY A 388 20.11 -1.80 -20.79
N HIS A 389 20.43 -1.72 -19.49
CA HIS A 389 20.95 -2.85 -18.71
C HIS A 389 20.06 -3.18 -17.51
N GLU A 390 20.03 -2.30 -16.50
CA GLU A 390 19.28 -2.53 -15.26
C GLU A 390 17.89 -1.87 -15.29
N TYR A 391 17.75 -0.82 -16.10
CA TYR A 391 16.46 -0.23 -16.43
C TYR A 391 16.35 0.08 -17.92
N HIS A 392 15.13 0.12 -18.42
CA HIS A 392 14.82 0.26 -19.83
C HIS A 392 13.70 1.28 -19.99
N LEU A 393 13.97 2.35 -20.73
CA LEU A 393 12.94 3.26 -21.22
C LEU A 393 12.44 2.71 -22.56
N LEU A 394 11.13 2.52 -22.68
CA LEU A 394 10.48 1.93 -23.84
C LEU A 394 9.49 2.94 -24.42
N ASP A 395 9.40 2.97 -25.76
CA ASP A 395 8.46 3.85 -26.47
C ASP A 395 7.00 3.38 -26.33
N ALA A 396 6.79 2.09 -26.10
CA ALA A 396 5.47 1.47 -25.97
C ALA A 396 5.52 0.28 -25.00
N GLN A 397 4.33 -0.21 -24.65
CA GLN A 397 4.19 -1.45 -23.89
C GLN A 397 4.88 -2.60 -24.63
N PRO A 398 5.74 -3.39 -23.97
CA PRO A 398 6.40 -4.49 -24.62
C PRO A 398 5.48 -5.70 -24.79
N ASP A 399 5.65 -6.46 -25.87
CA ASP A 399 4.82 -7.64 -26.21
C ASP A 399 4.85 -8.76 -25.16
N TRP A 400 5.90 -8.82 -24.34
CA TRP A 400 6.04 -9.83 -23.28
C TRP A 400 5.25 -9.50 -22.01
N TYR A 401 4.74 -8.26 -21.89
CA TYR A 401 4.01 -7.81 -20.72
C TYR A 401 2.52 -7.61 -21.03
N THR A 402 1.67 -8.10 -20.15
CA THR A 402 0.24 -7.78 -20.11
C THR A 402 -0.12 -7.53 -18.65
N SER A 403 -0.71 -6.37 -18.36
CA SER A 403 -1.16 -6.05 -17.01
C SER A 403 -2.28 -7.00 -16.56
N PHE A 404 -2.33 -7.28 -15.27
CA PHE A 404 -3.47 -8.00 -14.69
C PHE A 404 -4.79 -7.23 -14.97
N PRO A 405 -5.92 -7.91 -15.23
CA PRO A 405 -7.20 -7.24 -15.50
C PRO A 405 -7.56 -6.20 -14.44
N TYR A 406 -8.17 -5.10 -14.89
CA TYR A 406 -8.68 -4.01 -14.07
C TYR A 406 -10.20 -3.84 -14.32
N PRO A 407 -11.02 -3.64 -13.28
CA PRO A 407 -10.65 -3.71 -11.85
C PRO A 407 -10.24 -5.13 -11.45
N HIS A 408 -9.64 -5.28 -10.26
CA HIS A 408 -9.30 -6.61 -9.73
C HIS A 408 -10.58 -7.48 -9.65
N TYR A 409 -10.49 -8.78 -9.93
CA TYR A 409 -11.69 -9.64 -10.04
C TYR A 409 -12.51 -9.71 -8.75
N LEU A 410 -11.86 -9.54 -7.59
CA LEU A 410 -12.55 -9.44 -6.30
C LEU A 410 -13.43 -8.19 -6.19
N ARG A 411 -13.34 -7.20 -7.08
CA ARG A 411 -14.20 -5.99 -7.03
C ARG A 411 -15.44 -6.09 -7.92
N LEU A 412 -15.56 -7.15 -8.71
CA LEU A 412 -16.64 -7.25 -9.68
C LEU A 412 -17.93 -7.68 -8.98
N GLU A 413 -19.04 -7.02 -9.32
CA GLU A 413 -20.38 -7.41 -8.87
C GLU A 413 -20.61 -8.92 -9.11
N GLY A 414 -21.15 -9.59 -8.09
CA GLY A 414 -21.41 -11.02 -8.16
C GLY A 414 -20.17 -11.90 -8.01
N ASP A 415 -19.08 -11.37 -7.43
CA ASP A 415 -18.00 -12.24 -6.97
C ASP A 415 -18.60 -13.27 -6.00
N ALA A 416 -18.49 -14.55 -6.38
CA ALA A 416 -19.09 -15.64 -5.62
C ALA A 416 -18.35 -15.92 -4.29
N ILE A 417 -17.15 -15.36 -4.13
CA ILE A 417 -16.29 -15.52 -2.95
C ILE A 417 -16.91 -14.73 -1.79
N PHE A 418 -17.50 -13.57 -2.08
CA PHE A 418 -17.98 -12.61 -1.10
C PHE A 418 -19.45 -12.28 -1.23
N ALA A 419 -20.15 -12.72 -2.29
CA ALA A 419 -21.59 -12.59 -2.47
C ALA A 419 -22.39 -12.98 -1.21
N ASP A 420 -22.77 -11.97 -0.44
CA ASP A 420 -23.61 -12.05 0.75
C ASP A 420 -25.00 -11.42 0.50
N GLY A 421 -25.21 -10.89 -0.71
CA GLY A 421 -26.47 -10.25 -1.12
C GLY A 421 -26.64 -8.84 -0.57
N PHE A 422 -25.56 -8.18 -0.13
CA PHE A 422 -25.59 -6.81 0.37
C PHE A 422 -25.06 -5.75 -0.62
N GLU A 423 -24.48 -6.15 -1.75
CA GLU A 423 -24.22 -5.24 -2.87
C GLU A 423 -25.55 -5.01 -3.63
N GLU A 424 -26.28 -3.96 -3.24
CA GLU A 424 -27.40 -3.37 -4.02
C GLU A 424 -27.00 -2.05 -4.68
#